data_AF-A0A7J6RU27-F1
#
_entry.id   AF-A0A7J6RU27-F1
#
_cell.length_a   1.000
_cell.length_b   1.000
_cell.length_c   1.000
_cell.angle_alpha   90.00
_cell.angle_beta   90.00
_cell.angle_gamma   90.00
#
_symmetry.space_group_name_H-M   'P 1'
#
loop_
_entity.id
_entity.type
_entity.pdbx_description
1 polymer ?
#
loop_
_entity_poly.entity_id
_entity_poly.type
_entity_poly.pdbx_seq_one_letter_code
_entity_poly.pdbx_strand_id
1 'polypeptide(L)'
;LTRGSSSVPWKYLRSLSSTSEAKAKEFQQNAADLIHFHSNSPSMSYPAKPEPHSAHSLPHPIWDMSLVNDVELTHYPPKTVADKIAYKSVRSLRTAFDVLSGYRFGRRDAKLWIRRVVFLETVAGVPGMVGAMNRHLSSLRKMERDFGWIHTLLEEAE
;
A
#
# COMPACT_ATOMS: atom_id res chain seq x y z
N LEU A 1 -48.49 3.42 15.38
CA LEU A 1 -47.05 3.16 15.18
C LEU A 1 -46.33 4.51 15.19
N THR A 2 -45.77 4.88 16.34
CA THR A 2 -45.26 6.21 16.67
C THR A 2 -43.87 6.45 16.07
N ARG A 3 -43.74 7.56 15.34
CA ARG A 3 -42.50 8.02 14.69
C ARG A 3 -41.72 8.87 15.72
N GLY A 4 -40.73 8.26 16.38
CA GLY A 4 -39.87 8.95 17.36
C GLY A 4 -38.78 9.76 16.66
N SER A 5 -38.94 11.08 16.60
CA SER A 5 -37.93 12.04 16.17
C SER A 5 -37.15 12.52 17.40
N SER A 6 -35.94 12.00 17.61
CA SER A 6 -35.02 12.47 18.65
C SER A 6 -34.13 13.59 18.09
N SER A 7 -34.59 14.83 18.16
CA SER A 7 -33.76 16.00 17.90
C SER A 7 -32.77 16.20 19.05
N VAL A 8 -31.50 15.88 18.81
CA VAL A 8 -30.42 16.12 19.77
C VAL A 8 -30.23 17.64 19.89
N PRO A 9 -30.34 18.24 21.09
CA PRO A 9 -30.25 19.69 21.23
C PRO A 9 -28.87 20.21 20.81
N TRP A 10 -28.83 21.23 19.95
CA TRP A 10 -27.61 21.82 19.35
C TRP A 10 -26.53 22.25 20.38
N LYS A 11 -26.92 22.46 21.64
CA LYS A 11 -26.01 22.77 22.76
C LYS A 11 -25.03 21.62 23.05
N TYR A 12 -25.45 20.36 22.85
CA TYR A 12 -24.60 19.17 23.06
C TYR A 12 -23.63 18.93 21.89
N LEU A 13 -24.01 19.30 20.66
CA LEU A 13 -23.11 19.20 19.51
C LEU A 13 -21.91 20.16 19.62
N ARG A 14 -22.11 21.34 20.22
CA ARG A 14 -21.04 22.31 20.49
C ARG A 14 -20.05 21.84 21.57
N SER A 15 -20.49 21.04 22.55
CA SER A 15 -19.57 20.49 23.56
C SER A 15 -18.74 19.32 23.02
N LEU A 16 -19.28 18.56 22.06
CA LEU A 16 -18.56 17.51 21.35
C LEU A 16 -17.54 18.08 20.34
N SER A 17 -17.86 19.21 19.69
CA SER A 17 -16.88 19.92 18.86
C SER A 17 -15.77 20.54 19.71
N SER A 18 -16.10 21.17 20.85
CA SER A 18 -15.08 21.77 21.72
C SER A 18 -14.14 20.74 22.36
N THR A 19 -14.62 19.54 22.68
CA THR A 19 -13.78 18.47 23.26
C THR A 19 -12.89 17.80 22.21
N SER A 20 -13.38 17.60 20.98
CA SER A 20 -12.55 17.09 19.88
C SER A 20 -11.52 18.12 19.38
N GLU A 21 -11.89 19.40 19.31
CA GLU A 21 -10.97 20.49 19.00
C GLU A 21 -9.93 20.69 20.11
N ALA A 22 -10.31 20.57 21.37
CA ALA A 22 -9.36 20.62 22.48
C ALA A 22 -8.36 19.45 22.42
N LYS A 23 -8.83 18.24 22.13
CA LYS A 23 -7.98 17.05 21.97
C LYS A 23 -7.05 17.14 20.76
N ALA A 24 -7.53 17.74 19.65
CA ALA A 24 -6.71 18.01 18.47
C ALA A 24 -5.64 19.07 18.74
N LYS A 25 -5.97 20.13 19.49
CA LYS A 25 -5.01 21.17 19.90
C LYS A 25 -3.99 20.65 20.89
N GLU A 26 -4.41 19.80 21.84
CA GLU A 26 -3.52 19.11 22.78
C GLU A 26 -2.57 18.17 22.04
N PHE A 27 -3.05 17.40 21.06
CA PHE A 27 -2.20 16.57 20.21
C PHE A 27 -1.21 17.40 19.39
N GLN A 28 -1.65 18.53 18.82
CA GLN A 28 -0.79 19.45 18.06
C GLN A 28 0.26 20.16 18.94
N GLN A 29 -0.09 20.54 20.18
CA GLN A 29 0.84 21.13 21.13
C GLN A 29 1.87 20.10 21.62
N ASN A 30 1.42 18.90 21.97
CA ASN A 30 2.31 17.80 22.34
C ASN A 30 3.22 17.39 21.17
N ALA A 31 2.72 17.47 19.93
CA ALA A 31 3.51 17.22 18.72
C ALA A 31 4.58 18.31 18.46
N ALA A 32 4.26 19.57 18.78
CA ALA A 32 5.14 20.73 18.56
C ALA A 32 6.24 20.87 19.62
N ASP A 33 6.00 20.42 20.86
CA ASP A 33 6.98 20.47 21.97
C ASP A 33 8.04 19.35 21.94
N LEU A 34 8.01 18.48 20.92
CA LEU A 34 8.99 17.42 20.72
C LEU A 34 10.25 17.95 20.01
N ILE A 35 10.99 18.84 20.69
CA ILE A 35 12.24 19.42 20.17
C ILE A 35 13.35 18.36 19.99
N HIS A 36 13.27 17.18 20.60
CA HIS A 36 14.11 16.03 20.24
C HIS A 36 13.50 14.70 20.72
N PHE A 37 13.13 13.82 19.78
CA PHE A 37 12.83 12.40 20.08
C PHE A 37 14.13 11.61 20.35
N HIS A 38 14.93 12.01 21.33
CA HIS A 38 16.15 11.27 21.69
C HIS A 38 16.26 10.93 23.18
N SER A 39 15.43 11.48 24.07
CA SER A 39 15.52 11.12 25.49
C SER A 39 14.20 10.53 25.98
N ASN A 40 14.20 9.21 26.13
CA ASN A 40 13.20 8.41 26.83
C ASN A 40 11.81 8.36 26.18
N SER A 41 11.70 7.69 25.03
CA SER A 41 10.50 6.91 24.80
C SER A 41 10.42 5.85 25.91
N PRO A 42 9.37 5.82 26.76
CA PRO A 42 9.12 4.68 27.63
C PRO A 42 9.19 3.43 26.75
N SER A 43 9.81 2.35 27.22
CA SER A 43 9.79 1.08 26.48
C SER A 43 8.36 0.82 26.08
N MET A 44 8.05 1.00 24.79
CA MET A 44 6.71 0.78 24.28
C MET A 44 6.47 -0.69 24.56
N SER A 45 5.66 -0.97 25.58
CA SER A 45 5.30 -2.34 25.92
C SER A 45 4.48 -2.82 24.74
N TYR A 46 5.13 -3.52 23.81
CA TYR A 46 4.42 -4.22 22.78
C TYR A 46 3.39 -5.09 23.51
N PRO A 47 2.08 -4.94 23.21
CA PRO A 47 1.11 -5.84 23.80
C PRO A 47 1.58 -7.27 23.53
N ALA A 48 1.55 -8.13 24.53
CA ALA A 48 2.04 -9.51 24.45
C ALA A 48 1.32 -10.35 23.37
N LYS A 49 0.27 -9.78 22.75
CA LYS A 49 -0.37 -10.26 21.54
C LYS A 49 -0.35 -9.12 20.51
N PRO A 50 0.17 -9.35 19.29
CA PRO A 50 -0.05 -8.41 18.21
C PRO A 50 -1.57 -8.31 17.98
N GLU A 51 -2.12 -7.10 18.02
CA GLU A 51 -3.49 -6.83 17.56
C GLU A 51 -3.62 -7.38 16.13
N PRO A 52 -4.69 -8.12 15.79
CA PRO A 52 -4.79 -8.86 14.53
C PRO A 52 -4.77 -8.00 13.26
N HIS A 53 -4.80 -6.67 13.39
CA HIS A 53 -4.59 -5.73 12.30
C HIS A 53 -3.73 -4.60 12.84
N SER A 54 -2.48 -4.50 12.40
CA SER A 54 -1.69 -3.30 12.68
C SER A 54 -2.45 -2.09 12.13
N ALA A 55 -2.58 -1.03 12.92
CA ALA A 55 -3.17 0.26 12.51
C ALA A 55 -2.51 0.91 11.28
N HIS A 56 -1.49 0.28 10.72
CA HIS A 56 -0.68 0.73 9.59
C HIS A 56 -0.87 -0.10 8.31
N SER A 57 -1.69 -1.15 8.32
CA SER A 57 -1.99 -1.92 7.10
C SER A 57 -3.11 -1.25 6.32
N LEU A 58 -2.89 -1.05 5.03
CA LEU A 58 -3.93 -0.58 4.12
C LEU A 58 -5.09 -1.60 4.06
N PRO A 59 -6.31 -1.16 3.73
CA PRO A 59 -7.46 -2.06 3.64
C PRO A 59 -7.23 -3.11 2.55
N HIS A 60 -6.96 -4.34 2.95
CA HIS A 60 -6.73 -5.44 2.01
C HIS A 60 -8.06 -6.02 1.49
N PRO A 61 -8.17 -6.35 0.19
CA PRO A 61 -9.34 -7.04 -0.33
C PRO A 61 -9.49 -8.43 0.30
N ILE A 62 -10.71 -8.78 0.70
CA ILE A 62 -11.05 -10.12 1.17
C ILE A 62 -11.39 -10.95 -0.06
N TRP A 63 -10.50 -11.87 -0.44
CA TRP A 63 -10.67 -12.72 -1.60
C TRP A 63 -11.50 -13.97 -1.25
N ASP A 64 -12.51 -14.27 -2.07
CA ASP A 64 -13.18 -15.57 -2.04
C ASP A 64 -12.38 -16.58 -2.87
N MET A 65 -12.16 -17.77 -2.31
CA MET A 65 -11.39 -18.83 -2.95
C MET A 65 -12.04 -19.32 -4.25
N SER A 66 -13.37 -19.23 -4.36
CA SER A 66 -14.06 -19.56 -5.62
C SER A 66 -13.59 -18.65 -6.76
N LEU A 67 -13.53 -17.34 -6.51
CA LEU A 67 -13.12 -16.32 -7.48
C LEU A 67 -11.64 -16.39 -7.83
N VAL A 68 -10.78 -16.70 -6.85
CA VAL A 68 -9.33 -16.80 -7.07
C VAL A 68 -8.97 -17.98 -7.99
N ASN A 69 -9.68 -19.10 -7.87
CA ASN A 69 -9.43 -20.28 -8.70
C ASN A 69 -9.91 -20.09 -10.15
N ASP A 70 -10.88 -19.20 -10.37
CA ASP A 70 -11.41 -18.86 -11.70
C ASP A 70 -10.54 -17.84 -12.47
N VAL A 71 -9.41 -17.40 -11.91
CA VAL A 71 -8.52 -16.44 -12.57
C VAL A 71 -7.86 -17.07 -13.80
N GLU A 72 -8.28 -16.64 -14.98
CA GLU A 72 -7.71 -17.07 -16.25
C GLU A 72 -6.43 -16.30 -16.61
N LEU A 73 -5.50 -16.98 -17.28
CA LEU A 73 -4.30 -16.35 -17.84
C LEU A 73 -4.67 -15.51 -19.07
N THR A 74 -4.72 -14.20 -18.92
CA THR A 74 -5.02 -13.27 -20.01
C THR A 74 -3.74 -12.73 -20.68
N HIS A 75 -3.81 -12.45 -21.99
CA HIS A 75 -2.75 -11.77 -22.73
C HIS A 75 -3.32 -10.61 -23.54
N TYR A 76 -2.87 -9.40 -23.23
CA TYR A 76 -3.22 -8.21 -24.01
C TYR A 76 -2.23 -8.02 -25.19
N PRO A 77 -2.70 -7.99 -26.45
CA PRO A 77 -1.82 -7.86 -27.61
C PRO A 77 -1.21 -6.44 -27.69
N PRO A 78 0.12 -6.31 -27.87
CA PRO A 78 0.77 -5.01 -27.95
C PRO A 78 0.41 -4.28 -29.25
N LYS A 79 -0.21 -3.10 -29.14
CA LYS A 79 -0.67 -2.31 -30.30
C LYS A 79 0.37 -1.29 -30.72
N THR A 80 0.87 -0.52 -29.77
CA THR A 80 1.79 0.60 -29.99
C THR A 80 3.23 0.12 -30.11
N VAL A 81 4.11 0.92 -30.75
CA VAL A 81 5.56 0.64 -30.77
C VAL A 81 6.13 0.58 -29.36
N ALA A 82 5.68 1.47 -28.45
CA ALA A 82 6.02 1.44 -27.04
C ALA A 82 5.63 0.10 -26.38
N ASP A 83 4.39 -0.37 -26.59
CA ASP A 83 3.91 -1.66 -26.07
C ASP A 83 4.76 -2.83 -26.58
N LYS A 84 5.15 -2.79 -27.85
CA LYS A 84 6.02 -3.82 -28.46
C LYS A 84 7.41 -3.81 -27.83
N ILE A 85 7.97 -2.64 -27.53
CA ILE A 85 9.25 -2.52 -26.83
C ILE A 85 9.10 -3.04 -25.39
N ALA A 86 8.07 -2.62 -24.66
CA ALA A 86 7.80 -3.09 -23.31
C ALA A 86 7.66 -4.61 -23.25
N TYR A 87 6.88 -5.19 -24.16
CA TYR A 87 6.71 -6.64 -24.27
C TYR A 87 8.05 -7.36 -24.53
N LYS A 88 8.85 -6.86 -25.48
CA LYS A 88 10.18 -7.42 -25.77
C LYS A 88 11.13 -7.31 -24.59
N SER A 89 11.10 -6.19 -23.86
CA SER A 89 11.92 -5.99 -22.66
C SER A 89 11.56 -6.98 -21.56
N VAL A 90 10.28 -7.12 -21.21
CA VAL A 90 9.82 -8.10 -20.21
C VAL A 90 10.16 -9.53 -20.61
N ARG A 91 9.97 -9.87 -21.90
CA ARG A 91 10.30 -11.21 -22.41
C ARG A 91 11.80 -11.50 -22.35
N SER A 92 12.61 -10.49 -22.64
CA SER A 92 14.08 -10.59 -22.58
C SER A 92 14.56 -10.76 -21.14
N LEU A 93 14.08 -9.92 -20.22
CA LEU A 93 14.39 -10.04 -18.79
C LEU A 93 13.97 -11.39 -18.22
N ARG A 94 12.77 -11.87 -18.56
CA ARG A 94 12.31 -13.21 -18.16
C ARG A 94 13.27 -14.30 -18.65
N THR A 95 13.66 -14.24 -19.92
CA THR A 95 14.55 -15.26 -20.51
C THR A 95 15.94 -15.20 -19.89
N ALA A 96 16.48 -13.99 -19.71
CA ALA A 96 17.77 -13.78 -19.07
C ALA A 96 17.76 -14.29 -17.62
N PHE A 97 16.72 -13.95 -16.85
CA PHE A 97 16.56 -14.43 -15.48
C PHE A 97 16.45 -15.96 -15.43
N ASP A 98 15.64 -16.58 -16.30
CA ASP A 98 15.46 -18.04 -16.35
C ASP A 98 16.75 -18.79 -16.74
N VAL A 99 17.62 -18.16 -17.54
CA VAL A 99 18.93 -18.70 -17.93
C VAL A 99 19.97 -18.51 -16.83
N LEU A 100 20.12 -17.29 -16.30
CA LEU A 100 21.11 -16.96 -15.27
C LEU A 100 20.83 -17.67 -13.94
N SER A 101 19.57 -17.84 -13.57
CA SER A 101 19.17 -18.59 -12.37
C SER A 101 19.35 -20.11 -12.53
N GLY A 102 19.69 -20.61 -13.72
CA GLY A 102 19.77 -22.04 -14.02
C GLY A 102 18.42 -22.75 -14.03
N TYR A 103 17.30 -22.00 -13.92
CA TYR A 103 15.94 -22.54 -13.87
C TYR A 103 15.58 -23.33 -15.13
N ARG A 104 16.18 -22.99 -16.27
CA ARG A 104 15.90 -23.65 -17.56
C ARG A 104 16.58 -25.01 -17.73
N PHE A 105 17.63 -25.32 -16.98
CA PHE A 105 18.50 -26.49 -17.23
C PHE A 105 18.45 -27.57 -16.14
N GLY A 106 17.91 -27.27 -14.96
CA GLY A 106 17.82 -28.21 -13.82
C GLY A 106 16.45 -28.87 -13.60
N ARG A 107 16.38 -29.78 -12.62
CA ARG A 107 15.11 -30.25 -12.06
C ARG A 107 14.41 -29.10 -11.33
N ARG A 108 13.09 -28.98 -11.51
CA ARG A 108 12.29 -27.94 -10.85
C ARG A 108 12.07 -28.32 -9.39
N ASP A 109 13.02 -27.94 -8.54
CA ASP A 109 12.93 -28.14 -7.10
C ASP A 109 12.13 -27.03 -6.41
N ALA A 110 11.41 -27.37 -5.35
CA ALA A 110 10.65 -26.42 -4.54
C ALA A 110 11.54 -25.27 -4.02
N LYS A 111 12.79 -25.58 -3.64
CA LYS A 111 13.76 -24.56 -3.17
C LYS A 111 14.10 -23.52 -4.24
N LEU A 112 14.19 -23.95 -5.50
CA LEU A 112 14.50 -23.06 -6.62
C LEU A 112 13.30 -22.15 -6.95
N TRP A 113 12.10 -22.70 -6.86
CA TRP A 113 10.86 -21.93 -7.01
C TRP A 113 10.72 -20.87 -5.92
N ILE A 114 10.93 -21.21 -4.65
CA ILE A 114 10.87 -20.25 -3.53
C ILE A 114 11.89 -19.12 -3.73
N ARG A 115 13.15 -19.45 -4.07
CA ARG A 115 14.19 -18.44 -4.33
C ARG A 115 13.80 -17.48 -5.45
N ARG A 116 13.16 -18.00 -6.51
CA ARG A 116 12.66 -17.18 -7.61
C ARG A 116 11.57 -16.23 -7.15
N VAL A 117 10.57 -16.72 -6.43
CA VAL A 117 9.45 -15.89 -5.96
C VAL A 117 9.96 -14.80 -5.04
N VAL A 118 10.76 -15.15 -4.03
CA VAL A 118 11.35 -14.19 -3.08
C VAL A 118 12.16 -13.12 -3.81
N PHE A 119 12.99 -13.50 -4.79
CA PHE A 119 13.77 -12.53 -5.55
C PHE A 119 12.87 -11.60 -6.39
N LEU A 120 11.89 -12.16 -7.11
CA LEU A 120 11.01 -11.37 -7.96
C LEU A 120 10.14 -10.42 -7.16
N GLU A 121 9.75 -10.80 -5.93
CA GLU A 121 8.99 -9.96 -5.02
C GLU A 121 9.75 -8.68 -4.66
N THR A 122 11.06 -8.78 -4.38
CA THR A 122 11.88 -7.61 -4.06
C THR A 122 11.94 -6.58 -5.19
N VAL A 123 11.74 -7.02 -6.44
CA VAL A 123 11.74 -6.16 -7.62
C VAL A 123 10.34 -5.70 -7.98
N ALA A 124 9.31 -6.49 -7.66
CA ALA A 124 7.92 -6.21 -8.02
C ALA A 124 7.38 -4.92 -7.36
N GLY A 125 7.75 -4.62 -6.11
CA GLY A 125 7.30 -3.41 -5.42
C GLY A 125 8.01 -2.10 -5.85
N VAL A 126 9.13 -2.17 -6.56
CA VAL A 126 9.93 -0.98 -6.90
C VAL A 126 9.22 -0.03 -7.89
N PRO A 127 8.63 -0.51 -9.01
CA PRO A 127 7.96 0.37 -9.97
C PRO A 127 6.79 1.16 -9.38
N GLY A 128 5.98 0.54 -8.51
CA GLY A 128 4.86 1.20 -7.82
C GLY A 128 5.35 2.34 -6.94
N MET A 129 6.37 2.09 -6.10
CA MET A 129 6.95 3.10 -5.22
C MET A 129 7.59 4.28 -5.98
N VAL A 130 8.35 4.00 -7.04
CA VAL A 130 8.97 5.06 -7.87
C VAL A 130 7.91 5.85 -8.63
N GLY A 131 6.89 5.19 -9.16
CA GLY A 131 5.74 5.82 -9.81
C GLY A 131 4.99 6.74 -8.86
N ALA A 132 4.65 6.25 -7.68
CA ALA A 132 3.98 7.02 -6.63
C ALA A 132 4.80 8.24 -6.22
N MET A 133 6.11 8.08 -5.98
CA MET A 133 7.00 9.18 -5.60
C MET A 133 7.08 10.26 -6.69
N ASN A 134 7.27 9.87 -7.95
CA ASN A 134 7.37 10.83 -9.06
C ASN A 134 6.06 11.62 -9.24
N ARG A 135 4.92 10.93 -9.12
CA ARG A 135 3.60 11.57 -9.18
C ARG A 135 3.34 12.48 -7.99
N HIS A 136 3.73 12.06 -6.79
CA HIS A 136 3.62 12.85 -5.57
C HIS A 136 4.43 14.15 -5.65
N LEU A 137 5.69 14.07 -6.08
CA LEU A 137 6.52 15.26 -6.29
C LEU A 137 5.97 16.15 -7.41
N SER A 138 5.42 15.55 -8.47
CA SER A 138 4.79 16.29 -9.56
C SER A 138 3.53 17.03 -9.12
N SER A 139 2.68 16.42 -8.29
CA SER A 139 1.48 17.07 -7.75
C SER A 139 1.82 18.23 -6.83
N LEU A 140 2.88 18.07 -6.01
CA LEU A 140 3.40 19.15 -5.17
C LEU A 140 3.97 20.30 -6.02
N ARG A 141 4.74 19.98 -7.07
CA ARG A 141 5.34 20.99 -7.94
C ARG A 141 4.31 21.76 -8.77
N LYS A 142 3.28 21.09 -9.27
CA LYS A 142 2.25 21.69 -10.12
C LYS A 142 1.03 22.20 -9.35
N MET A 143 0.93 21.89 -8.05
CA MET A 143 -0.24 22.17 -7.22
C MET A 143 -1.54 21.61 -7.83
N GLU A 144 -1.43 20.44 -8.46
CA GLU A 144 -2.53 19.74 -9.13
C GLU A 144 -2.98 18.53 -8.31
N ARG A 145 -4.25 18.13 -8.46
CA ARG A 145 -4.76 16.92 -7.83
C ARG A 145 -4.27 15.68 -8.60
N ASP A 146 -3.89 14.64 -7.85
CA ASP A 146 -3.41 13.38 -8.41
C ASP A 146 -4.54 12.34 -8.65
N PHE A 147 -5.79 12.67 -8.32
CA PHE A 147 -6.98 11.84 -8.58
C PHE A 147 -6.92 10.39 -8.03
N GLY A 148 -6.11 10.15 -6.99
CA GLY A 148 -6.03 8.87 -6.27
C GLY A 148 -4.93 7.91 -6.73
N TRP A 149 -4.15 8.27 -7.77
CA TRP A 149 -3.15 7.38 -8.34
C TRP A 149 -1.96 7.07 -7.42
N ILE A 150 -1.52 8.03 -6.59
CA ILE A 150 -0.45 7.83 -5.61
C ILE A 150 -0.85 6.74 -4.61
N HIS A 151 -2.11 6.73 -4.17
CA HIS A 151 -2.58 5.75 -3.20
C HIS A 151 -2.59 4.34 -3.80
N THR A 152 -3.17 4.19 -5.00
CA THR A 152 -3.21 2.90 -5.71
C THR A 152 -1.81 2.36 -6.02
N LEU A 153 -0.86 3.22 -6.37
CA LEU A 153 0.53 2.80 -6.65
C LEU A 153 1.31 2.43 -5.39
N LEU A 154 0.98 3.02 -4.23
CA LEU A 154 1.55 2.62 -2.94
C LEU A 154 0.90 1.31 -2.46
N GLU A 155 -0.40 1.13 -2.68
CA GLU A 155 -1.11 -0.14 -2.42
C GLU A 155 -0.55 -1.30 -3.27
N GLU A 156 -0.12 -1.03 -4.51
CA GLU A 156 0.53 -2.06 -5.35
C GLU A 156 1.96 -2.39 -4.90
N ALA A 157 2.63 -1.44 -4.24
CA ALA A 157 4.02 -1.60 -3.82
C ALA A 157 4.18 -2.22 -2.41
N GLU A 158 3.12 -2.19 -1.61
CA GLU A 158 3.02 -2.84 -0.28
C GLU A 158 2.66 -4.32 -0.42
#